data_AF-A0A316KGJ3-F1
#
_entry.id   AF-A0A316KGJ3-F1
#
_cell.length_a   1.000
_cell.length_b   1.000
_cell.length_c   1.000
_cell.angle_alpha   90.00
_cell.angle_beta   90.00
_cell.angle_gamma   90.00
#
_symmetry.space_group_name_H-M   'P 1'
#
loop_
_entity.id
_entity.type
_entity.pdbx_description
1 polymer ?
#
loop_
_entity_poly.entity_id
_entity_poly.type
_entity_poly.pdbx_seq_one_letter_code
_entity_poly.pdbx_strand_id
1 'polypeptide(L)'
;MQMRHGEFSTSKSMRESLKRGRARQALTTASSQPLVPERLFDLIMEARPNAKSVKRLLARAKRQTGVTKVSGSPCGKRFLLVGRYVKTMTFQKPDEFLEYNDTVITYIGVRLQAHRAGVSIWAGGVSFGKHALERFVERSDVDFHAPLLPHIDAEAKQIFRSWENEAVIPERNGQHYRAMKPGTWSGYTQDVPMEREWGRFVSVLPRLPMFCARTFLSDDEMRPTVWMRAYGAQNCQLL
;
A
#
# COMPACT_ATOMS: atom_id res chain seq x y z
N MET A 1 -11.92 -8.81 38.44
CA MET A 1 -10.83 -7.96 37.91
C MET A 1 -11.36 -7.21 36.69
N GLN A 2 -11.77 -5.94 36.86
CA GLN A 2 -12.26 -5.12 35.74
C GLN A 2 -11.04 -4.49 35.05
N MET A 3 -10.72 -4.93 33.84
CA MET A 3 -9.73 -4.27 32.98
C MET A 3 -10.22 -2.86 32.63
N ARG A 4 -9.38 -1.84 32.78
CA ARG A 4 -9.74 -0.48 32.33
C ARG A 4 -9.77 -0.44 30.81
N HIS A 5 -10.69 0.33 30.21
CA HIS A 5 -10.88 0.39 28.76
C HIS A 5 -9.60 0.73 27.95
N GLY A 6 -8.65 1.47 28.55
CA GLY A 6 -7.35 1.76 27.92
C GLY A 6 -6.35 0.59 27.96
N GLU A 7 -6.44 -0.31 28.94
CA GLU A 7 -5.62 -1.54 29.01
C GLU A 7 -6.15 -2.62 28.05
N PHE A 8 -7.44 -2.55 27.73
CA PHE A 8 -8.11 -3.47 26.81
C PHE A 8 -7.59 -3.34 25.37
N SER A 9 -7.32 -2.11 24.91
CA SER A 9 -6.83 -1.85 23.55
C SER A 9 -5.35 -2.20 23.36
N THR A 10 -4.56 -2.33 24.43
CA THR A 10 -3.12 -2.63 24.38
C THR A 10 -2.79 -4.08 24.76
N SER A 11 -3.77 -4.89 25.17
CA SER A 11 -3.55 -6.27 25.61
C SER A 11 -3.05 -7.19 24.49
N LYS A 12 -1.85 -7.77 24.68
CA LYS A 12 -1.21 -8.70 23.73
C LYS A 12 -2.06 -9.95 23.48
N SER A 13 -2.62 -10.55 24.53
CA SER A 13 -3.46 -11.76 24.40
C SER A 13 -4.74 -11.50 23.60
N MET A 14 -5.33 -10.30 23.75
CA MET A 14 -6.47 -9.88 22.94
C MET A 14 -6.10 -9.67 21.48
N ARG A 15 -4.94 -9.06 21.20
CA ARG A 15 -4.39 -8.90 19.84
C ARG A 15 -4.18 -10.24 19.15
N GLU A 16 -3.57 -11.19 19.84
CA GLU A 16 -3.38 -12.55 19.33
C GLU A 16 -4.71 -13.26 19.02
N SER A 17 -5.72 -13.07 19.86
CA SER A 17 -7.05 -13.67 19.69
C SER A 17 -7.85 -13.05 18.55
N LEU A 18 -7.80 -11.72 18.40
CA LEU A 18 -8.65 -10.98 17.47
C LEU A 18 -8.03 -10.78 16.08
N LYS A 19 -6.71 -10.90 15.91
CA LYS A 19 -6.01 -10.59 14.64
C LYS A 19 -6.64 -11.27 13.42
N ARG A 20 -7.00 -12.56 13.53
CA ARG A 20 -7.57 -13.34 12.44
C ARG A 20 -8.93 -12.78 11.99
N GLY A 21 -9.79 -12.46 12.96
CA GLY A 21 -11.12 -11.91 12.71
C GLY A 21 -11.03 -10.52 12.07
N ARG A 22 -10.14 -9.67 12.59
CA ARG A 22 -9.92 -8.31 12.10
C ARG A 22 -9.33 -8.29 10.68
N ALA A 23 -8.35 -9.15 10.40
CA ALA A 23 -7.78 -9.32 9.06
C ALA A 23 -8.84 -9.80 8.05
N ARG A 24 -9.65 -10.80 8.42
CA ARG A 24 -10.78 -11.25 7.57
C ARG A 24 -11.79 -10.14 7.32
N GLN A 25 -12.18 -9.41 8.36
CA GLN A 25 -13.11 -8.29 8.22
C GLN A 25 -12.57 -7.23 7.25
N ALA A 26 -11.30 -6.86 7.35
CA ALA A 26 -10.68 -5.91 6.43
C ALA A 26 -10.71 -6.39 4.97
N LEU A 27 -10.39 -7.66 4.72
CA LEU A 27 -10.49 -8.27 3.39
C LEU A 27 -11.93 -8.23 2.86
N THR A 28 -12.90 -8.69 3.65
CA THR A 28 -14.33 -8.69 3.26
C THR A 28 -14.84 -7.28 2.97
N THR A 29 -14.52 -6.31 3.82
CA THR A 29 -14.90 -4.91 3.59
C THR A 29 -14.23 -4.35 2.34
N ALA A 30 -12.95 -4.64 2.10
CA ALA A 30 -12.26 -4.21 0.90
C ALA A 30 -12.87 -4.82 -0.39
N SER A 31 -13.31 -6.07 -0.34
CA SER A 31 -13.99 -6.75 -1.45
C SER A 31 -15.38 -6.22 -1.75
N SER A 32 -16.08 -5.61 -0.77
CA SER A 32 -17.44 -5.09 -0.97
C SER A 32 -17.50 -3.82 -1.82
N GLN A 33 -16.40 -3.06 -1.88
CA GLN A 33 -16.29 -1.80 -2.62
C GLN A 33 -14.95 -1.73 -3.34
N PRO A 34 -14.69 -2.62 -4.32
CA PRO A 34 -13.43 -2.68 -5.01
C PRO A 34 -13.34 -1.57 -6.06
N LEU A 35 -12.13 -1.11 -6.30
CA LEU A 35 -11.77 -0.40 -7.52
C LEU A 35 -11.95 -1.36 -8.70
N VAL A 36 -12.47 -0.83 -9.80
CA VAL A 36 -12.39 -1.47 -11.12
C VAL A 36 -11.20 -0.83 -11.85
N PRO A 37 -10.03 -1.50 -11.97
CA PRO A 37 -8.82 -0.91 -12.50
C PRO A 37 -9.00 -0.31 -13.91
N GLU A 38 -9.73 -1.01 -14.78
CA GLU A 38 -10.08 -0.54 -16.14
C GLU A 38 -10.61 0.89 -16.15
N ARG A 39 -11.64 1.14 -15.33
CA ARG A 39 -12.33 2.44 -15.26
C ARG A 39 -11.43 3.55 -14.73
N LEU A 40 -10.46 3.22 -13.88
CA LEU A 40 -9.50 4.18 -13.37
C LEU A 40 -8.48 4.53 -14.46
N PHE A 41 -7.96 3.52 -15.15
CA PHE A 41 -6.96 3.71 -16.20
C PHE A 41 -7.53 4.40 -17.44
N ASP A 42 -8.75 4.07 -17.88
CA ASP A 42 -9.43 4.79 -18.95
C ASP A 42 -9.59 6.27 -18.61
N LEU A 43 -10.01 6.57 -17.38
CA LEU A 43 -10.10 7.94 -16.89
C LEU A 43 -8.74 8.66 -16.88
N ILE A 44 -7.66 7.96 -16.52
CA ILE A 44 -6.31 8.49 -16.54
C ILE A 44 -5.84 8.80 -17.97
N MET A 45 -6.17 7.95 -18.93
CA MET A 45 -5.79 8.15 -20.34
C MET A 45 -6.46 9.36 -20.98
N GLU A 46 -7.56 9.87 -20.40
CA GLU A 46 -8.18 11.14 -20.79
C GLU A 46 -7.44 12.39 -20.27
N ALA A 47 -6.36 12.23 -19.50
CA ALA A 47 -5.62 13.35 -18.92
C ALA A 47 -5.00 14.25 -20.00
N ARG A 48 -5.35 15.54 -19.95
CA ARG A 48 -4.75 16.60 -20.78
C ARG A 48 -3.81 17.47 -19.94
N PRO A 49 -2.77 18.08 -20.53
CA PRO A 49 -1.80 18.95 -19.85
C PRO A 49 -2.38 20.33 -19.48
N ASN A 50 -3.54 20.35 -18.82
CA ASN A 50 -4.26 21.55 -18.40
C ASN A 50 -4.76 21.36 -16.96
N ALA A 51 -4.38 22.25 -16.05
CA ALA A 51 -4.77 22.21 -14.64
C ALA A 51 -6.30 22.10 -14.43
N LYS A 52 -7.13 22.76 -15.25
CA LYS A 52 -8.59 22.65 -15.17
C LYS A 52 -9.07 21.26 -15.60
N SER A 53 -8.46 20.69 -16.63
CA SER A 53 -8.75 19.33 -17.09
C SER A 53 -8.38 18.30 -16.03
N VAL A 54 -7.19 18.43 -15.44
CA VAL A 54 -6.75 17.50 -14.42
C VAL A 54 -7.60 17.61 -13.16
N LYS A 55 -7.96 18.81 -12.69
CA LYS A 55 -8.90 18.96 -11.57
C LYS A 55 -10.24 18.25 -11.81
N ARG A 56 -10.79 18.30 -13.04
CA ARG A 56 -12.01 17.54 -13.38
C ARG A 56 -11.79 16.04 -13.35
N LEU A 57 -10.65 15.57 -13.86
CA LEU A 57 -10.26 14.16 -13.81
C LEU A 57 -10.19 13.68 -12.35
N LEU A 58 -9.52 14.41 -11.47
CA LEU A 58 -9.44 14.11 -10.04
C LEU A 58 -10.82 14.04 -9.38
N ALA A 59 -11.71 14.99 -9.70
CA ALA A 59 -13.07 15.00 -9.17
C ALA A 59 -13.88 13.79 -9.63
N ARG A 60 -13.70 13.33 -10.88
CA ARG A 60 -14.31 12.09 -11.40
C ARG A 60 -13.71 10.86 -10.73
N ALA A 61 -12.38 10.80 -10.61
CA ALA A 61 -11.70 9.68 -9.98
C ALA A 61 -12.13 9.51 -8.52
N LYS A 62 -12.25 10.62 -7.77
CA LYS A 62 -12.70 10.60 -6.37
C LYS A 62 -14.08 9.97 -6.19
N ARG A 63 -14.94 10.01 -7.21
CA ARG A 63 -16.30 9.41 -7.18
C ARG A 63 -16.31 7.93 -7.53
N GLN A 64 -15.21 7.36 -8.01
CA GLN A 64 -15.14 5.94 -8.30
C GLN A 64 -15.04 5.12 -7.00
N THR A 65 -15.82 4.06 -6.94
CA THR A 65 -15.75 3.06 -5.86
C THR A 65 -14.32 2.53 -5.74
N GLY A 66 -13.87 2.33 -4.49
CA GLY A 66 -12.53 1.82 -4.21
C GLY A 66 -11.40 2.85 -4.31
N VAL A 67 -11.64 4.08 -4.75
CA VAL A 67 -10.63 5.15 -4.69
C VAL A 67 -10.49 5.64 -3.24
N THR A 68 -9.31 5.45 -2.65
CA THR A 68 -9.02 5.76 -1.25
C THR A 68 -8.26 7.08 -1.07
N LYS A 69 -7.64 7.60 -2.14
CA LYS A 69 -7.00 8.91 -2.12
C LYS A 69 -6.98 9.56 -3.50
N VAL A 70 -7.22 10.86 -3.49
CA VAL A 70 -6.95 11.76 -4.61
C VAL A 70 -6.28 13.00 -4.02
N SER A 71 -5.08 13.34 -4.49
CA SER A 71 -4.37 14.54 -4.08
C SER A 71 -3.68 15.22 -5.26
N GLY A 72 -3.67 16.54 -5.26
CA GLY A 72 -2.88 17.35 -6.19
C GLY A 72 -1.82 18.15 -5.42
N SER A 73 -0.71 18.46 -6.09
CA SER A 73 0.29 19.37 -5.56
C SER A 73 -0.22 20.82 -5.58
N PRO A 74 0.31 21.70 -4.70
CA PRO A 74 -0.02 23.12 -4.73
C PRO A 74 0.25 23.79 -6.08
N CYS A 75 1.32 23.35 -6.78
CA CYS A 75 1.65 23.86 -8.11
C CYS A 75 0.70 23.39 -9.23
N GLY A 76 -0.27 22.52 -8.91
CA GLY A 76 -1.30 22.06 -9.85
C GLY A 76 -0.77 21.25 -11.04
N LYS A 77 0.44 20.68 -10.91
CA LYS A 77 1.11 19.92 -11.97
C LYS A 77 1.34 18.44 -11.63
N ARG A 78 1.33 18.08 -10.34
CA ARG A 78 1.52 16.70 -9.88
C ARG A 78 0.28 16.21 -9.17
N PHE A 79 -0.08 14.96 -9.38
CA PHE A 79 -1.29 14.37 -8.84
C PHE A 79 -1.04 12.91 -8.46
N LEU A 80 -1.69 12.46 -7.40
CA LEU A 80 -1.67 11.09 -6.91
C LEU A 80 -3.11 10.59 -6.77
N LEU A 81 -3.36 9.44 -7.37
CA LEU A 81 -4.58 8.66 -7.27
C LEU A 81 -4.20 7.33 -6.61
N VAL A 82 -4.92 6.93 -5.57
CA VAL A 82 -4.77 5.61 -4.97
C VAL A 82 -6.12 4.93 -4.96
N GLY A 83 -6.21 3.77 -5.60
CA GLY A 83 -7.37 2.91 -5.57
C GLY A 83 -7.06 1.55 -4.95
N ARG A 84 -8.07 0.91 -4.37
CA ARG A 84 -7.97 -0.35 -3.63
C ARG A 84 -8.94 -1.37 -4.20
N TYR A 85 -8.48 -2.60 -4.35
CA TYR A 85 -9.30 -3.76 -4.70
C TYR A 85 -8.73 -5.01 -4.01
N VAL A 86 -9.43 -6.13 -4.13
CA VAL A 86 -8.97 -7.42 -3.58
C VAL A 86 -8.79 -8.37 -4.74
N LYS A 87 -7.66 -9.07 -4.76
CA LYS A 87 -7.42 -10.12 -5.75
C LYS A 87 -6.60 -11.26 -5.15
N THR A 88 -6.69 -12.42 -5.78
CA THR A 88 -5.76 -13.50 -5.54
C THR A 88 -4.48 -13.22 -6.32
N MET A 89 -3.35 -13.21 -5.64
CA MET A 89 -2.04 -13.00 -6.23
C MET A 89 -1.19 -14.26 -6.10
N THR A 90 -0.51 -14.60 -7.19
CA THR A 90 0.58 -15.57 -7.17
C THR A 90 1.85 -14.86 -6.73
N PHE A 91 2.48 -15.42 -5.72
CA PHE A 91 3.73 -14.95 -5.17
C PHE A 91 4.81 -15.97 -5.47
N GLN A 92 5.94 -15.49 -5.98
CA GLN A 92 7.16 -16.27 -6.10
C GLN A 92 8.03 -16.00 -4.88
N LYS A 93 8.41 -17.03 -4.14
CA LYS A 93 9.49 -16.89 -3.16
C LYS A 93 10.82 -16.77 -3.91
N PRO A 94 11.58 -15.68 -3.74
CA PRO A 94 12.84 -15.45 -4.46
C PRO A 94 13.88 -16.58 -4.32
N ASP A 95 13.81 -17.36 -3.24
CA ASP A 95 14.83 -18.34 -2.87
C ASP A 95 14.38 -19.82 -2.95
N GLU A 96 13.10 -20.10 -3.26
CA GLU A 96 12.54 -21.46 -3.11
C GLU A 96 11.84 -22.02 -4.36
N PHE A 97 11.75 -21.25 -5.47
CA PHE A 97 10.95 -21.61 -6.66
C PHE A 97 9.49 -22.03 -6.34
N LEU A 98 9.01 -21.69 -5.14
CA LEU A 98 7.69 -22.04 -4.66
C LEU A 98 6.73 -20.91 -5.03
N GLU A 99 5.75 -21.26 -5.86
CA GLU A 99 4.61 -20.40 -6.14
C GLU A 99 3.47 -20.74 -5.19
N TYR A 100 2.86 -19.73 -4.60
CA TYR A 100 1.63 -19.89 -3.85
C TYR A 100 0.68 -18.73 -4.13
N ASN A 101 -0.61 -19.01 -3.99
CA ASN A 101 -1.66 -18.05 -4.17
C ASN A 101 -2.14 -17.54 -2.81
N ASP A 102 -2.26 -16.23 -2.65
CA ASP A 102 -2.87 -15.62 -1.48
C ASP A 102 -3.84 -14.51 -1.89
N THR A 103 -4.95 -14.39 -1.18
CA THR A 103 -5.93 -13.33 -1.39
C THR A 103 -5.48 -12.10 -0.63
N VAL A 104 -5.24 -11.01 -1.35
CA VAL A 104 -4.60 -9.82 -0.80
C VAL A 104 -5.41 -8.56 -1.08
N ILE A 105 -5.30 -7.59 -0.18
CA ILE A 105 -5.76 -6.22 -0.45
C ILE A 105 -4.68 -5.55 -1.28
N THR A 106 -5.02 -5.14 -2.50
CA THR A 106 -4.10 -4.48 -3.43
C THR A 106 -4.48 -3.02 -3.61
N TYR A 107 -3.47 -2.17 -3.54
CA TYR A 107 -3.56 -0.75 -3.81
C TYR A 107 -2.79 -0.44 -5.08
N ILE A 108 -3.39 0.31 -6.00
CA ILE A 108 -2.71 0.87 -7.17
C ILE A 108 -2.58 2.37 -6.95
N GLY A 109 -1.34 2.85 -6.97
CA GLY A 109 -1.02 4.26 -6.96
C GLY A 109 -0.67 4.71 -8.37
N VAL A 110 -1.37 5.71 -8.88
CA VAL A 110 -1.04 6.36 -10.15
C VAL A 110 -0.67 7.81 -9.90
N ARG A 111 0.51 8.20 -10.36
CA ARG A 111 0.98 9.57 -10.37
C ARG A 111 0.89 10.14 -11.77
N LEU A 112 0.39 11.36 -11.86
CA LEU A 112 0.30 12.13 -13.09
C LEU A 112 1.12 13.41 -12.93
N GLN A 113 1.98 13.70 -13.90
CA GLN A 113 2.73 14.95 -13.96
C GLN A 113 2.46 15.66 -15.28
N ALA A 114 1.68 16.75 -15.21
CA ALA A 114 1.43 17.62 -16.34
C ALA A 114 2.67 18.50 -16.65
N HIS A 115 3.06 18.51 -17.91
CA HIS A 115 4.12 19.36 -18.45
C HIS A 115 3.67 19.93 -19.81
N ARG A 116 4.46 20.82 -20.42
CA ARG A 116 4.04 21.55 -21.63
C ARG A 116 3.72 20.62 -22.82
N ALA A 117 4.48 19.53 -22.96
CA ALA A 117 4.34 18.57 -24.06
C ALA A 117 3.32 17.44 -23.79
N GLY A 118 2.76 17.32 -22.59
CA GLY A 118 1.89 16.20 -22.26
C GLY A 118 1.75 15.90 -20.76
N VAL A 119 1.37 14.66 -20.46
CA VAL A 119 1.22 14.14 -19.10
C VAL A 119 2.09 12.91 -18.96
N SER A 120 3.05 12.96 -18.04
CA SER A 120 3.82 11.78 -17.64
C SER A 120 3.02 10.98 -16.64
N ILE A 121 3.04 9.66 -16.79
CA ILE A 121 2.30 8.73 -15.93
C ILE A 121 3.30 7.80 -15.28
N TRP A 122 3.17 7.62 -13.97
CA TRP A 122 3.88 6.61 -13.21
C TRP A 122 2.86 5.79 -12.42
N ALA A 123 3.02 4.48 -12.36
CA ALA A 123 2.14 3.62 -11.59
C ALA A 123 2.93 2.56 -10.83
N GLY A 124 2.42 2.18 -9.67
CA GLY A 124 2.95 1.10 -8.85
C GLY A 124 1.87 0.53 -7.94
N GLY A 125 2.18 -0.61 -7.33
CA GLY A 125 1.24 -1.35 -6.48
C GLY A 125 1.77 -1.62 -5.07
N VAL A 126 0.87 -1.70 -4.10
CA VAL A 126 1.18 -2.21 -2.75
C VAL A 126 0.15 -3.27 -2.40
N SER A 127 0.59 -4.43 -1.92
CA SER A 127 -0.34 -5.47 -1.48
C SER A 127 -0.08 -5.93 -0.05
N PHE A 128 -1.16 -6.25 0.66
CA PHE A 128 -1.14 -6.80 2.01
C PHE A 128 -1.91 -8.12 2.05
N GLY A 129 -1.19 -9.21 2.27
CA GLY A 129 -1.79 -10.52 2.48
C GLY A 129 -2.38 -10.67 3.88
N LYS A 130 -3.22 -11.69 4.07
CA LYS A 130 -3.89 -11.96 5.34
C LYS A 130 -2.88 -12.06 6.50
N HIS A 131 -1.76 -12.75 6.27
CA HIS A 131 -0.72 -12.89 7.28
C HIS A 131 -0.12 -11.54 7.71
N ALA A 132 0.18 -10.66 6.74
CA ALA A 132 0.71 -9.33 7.01
C ALA A 132 -0.28 -8.49 7.83
N LEU A 133 -1.57 -8.58 7.51
CA LEU A 133 -2.64 -7.92 8.28
C LEU A 133 -2.74 -8.46 9.72
N GLU A 134 -2.65 -9.78 9.89
CA GLU A 134 -2.66 -10.40 11.21
C GLU A 134 -1.47 -9.91 12.06
N ARG A 135 -0.26 -9.86 11.48
CA ARG A 135 0.93 -9.37 12.17
C ARG A 135 0.83 -7.88 12.51
N PHE A 136 0.24 -7.07 11.64
CA PHE A 136 -0.01 -5.67 11.95
C PHE A 136 -0.96 -5.49 13.14
N VAL A 137 -2.05 -6.26 13.22
CA VAL A 137 -2.97 -6.19 14.38
C VAL A 137 -2.27 -6.67 15.66
N GLU A 138 -1.46 -7.72 15.54
CA GLU A 138 -0.73 -8.33 16.66
C GLU A 138 0.32 -7.39 17.28
N ARG A 139 1.05 -6.66 16.43
CA ARG A 139 2.31 -6.01 16.80
C ARG A 139 2.28 -4.48 16.76
N SER A 140 1.24 -3.88 16.18
CA SER A 140 1.04 -2.43 16.23
C SER A 140 0.10 -2.03 17.38
N ASP A 141 0.01 -0.73 17.63
CA ASP A 141 -0.93 -0.08 18.54
C ASP A 141 -2.27 0.26 17.86
N VAL A 142 -2.67 -0.46 16.80
CA VAL A 142 -3.96 -0.21 16.12
C VAL A 142 -5.12 -0.42 17.10
N ASP A 143 -6.05 0.54 17.14
CA ASP A 143 -7.21 0.51 18.05
C ASP A 143 -8.21 -0.58 17.63
N PHE A 144 -8.74 -1.32 18.59
CA PHE A 144 -9.76 -2.33 18.37
C PHE A 144 -11.15 -1.79 18.08
N HIS A 145 -11.46 -0.57 18.53
CA HIS A 145 -12.77 0.03 18.32
C HIS A 145 -12.93 0.62 16.92
N ALA A 146 -11.82 0.98 16.27
CA ALA A 146 -11.81 1.43 14.88
C ALA A 146 -11.76 0.25 13.89
N PRO A 147 -12.38 0.35 12.70
CA PRO A 147 -12.18 -0.63 11.63
C PRO A 147 -10.72 -0.69 11.18
N LEU A 148 -10.21 -1.88 10.86
CA LEU A 148 -8.81 -2.07 10.45
C LEU A 148 -8.50 -1.46 9.06
N LEU A 149 -9.45 -1.55 8.13
CA LEU A 149 -9.21 -1.20 6.73
C LEU A 149 -8.75 0.25 6.49
N PRO A 150 -9.31 1.29 7.14
CA PRO A 150 -8.78 2.66 7.05
C PRO A 150 -7.33 2.80 7.50
N HIS A 151 -6.86 2.01 8.46
CA HIS A 151 -5.45 2.00 8.84
C HIS A 151 -4.58 1.44 7.72
N ILE A 152 -4.99 0.33 7.10
CA ILE A 152 -4.28 -0.25 5.96
C ILE A 152 -4.28 0.69 4.75
N ASP A 153 -5.39 1.40 4.50
CA ASP A 153 -5.45 2.45 3.47
C ASP A 153 -4.38 3.52 3.72
N ALA A 154 -4.17 3.90 4.98
CA ALA A 154 -3.18 4.91 5.37
C ALA A 154 -1.75 4.38 5.25
N GLU A 155 -1.49 3.14 5.65
CA GLU A 155 -0.21 2.46 5.48
C GLU A 155 0.19 2.33 4.00
N ALA A 156 -0.74 1.94 3.13
CA ALA A 156 -0.50 1.92 1.68
C ALA A 156 -0.09 3.30 1.15
N LYS A 157 -0.81 4.35 1.55
CA LYS A 157 -0.50 5.74 1.18
C LYS A 157 0.86 6.18 1.71
N GLN A 158 1.28 5.69 2.88
CA GLN A 158 2.59 5.96 3.46
C GLN A 158 3.71 5.27 2.67
N ILE A 159 3.51 4.04 2.21
CA ILE A 159 4.48 3.36 1.33
C ILE A 159 4.61 4.11 0.00
N PHE A 160 3.49 4.51 -0.62
CA PHE A 160 3.55 5.35 -1.83
C PHE A 160 4.29 6.68 -1.58
N ARG A 161 4.13 7.32 -0.43
CA ARG A 161 4.91 8.52 -0.07
C ARG A 161 6.39 8.21 0.11
N SER A 162 6.72 7.06 0.70
CA SER A 162 8.11 6.63 0.89
C SER A 162 8.81 6.45 -0.45
N TRP A 163 8.11 5.98 -1.48
CA TRP A 163 8.63 5.95 -2.85
C TRP A 163 8.89 7.33 -3.46
N GLU A 164 8.14 8.37 -3.08
CA GLU A 164 8.41 9.74 -3.55
C GLU A 164 9.68 10.33 -2.93
N ASN A 165 10.00 9.89 -1.72
CA ASN A 165 11.14 10.38 -0.95
C ASN A 165 12.33 9.42 -0.98
N GLU A 166 12.30 8.40 -1.85
CA GLU A 166 13.32 7.34 -1.93
C GLU A 166 13.64 6.68 -0.57
N ALA A 167 12.65 6.67 0.33
CA ALA A 167 12.78 6.23 1.71
C ALA A 167 12.56 4.71 1.89
N VAL A 168 13.05 3.92 0.93
CA VAL A 168 13.10 2.46 1.05
C VAL A 168 14.28 2.05 1.92
N ILE A 169 14.09 1.05 2.78
CA ILE A 169 15.16 0.44 3.56
C ILE A 169 15.51 -0.89 2.88
N PRO A 170 16.55 -0.94 2.04
CA PRO A 170 16.91 -2.16 1.32
C PRO A 170 17.61 -3.15 2.25
N GLU A 171 17.35 -4.42 2.03
CA GLU A 171 18.03 -5.55 2.68
C GLU A 171 18.31 -6.65 1.64
N ARG A 172 19.25 -7.56 1.95
CA ARG A 172 19.73 -8.58 0.99
C ARG A 172 18.61 -9.36 0.29
N ASN A 173 17.54 -9.69 1.03
CA ASN A 173 16.43 -10.51 0.54
C ASN A 173 15.07 -9.78 0.65
N GLY A 174 15.07 -8.44 0.70
CA GLY A 174 13.81 -7.72 0.86
C GLY A 174 13.92 -6.21 0.93
N GLN A 175 12.75 -5.61 1.07
CA GLN A 175 12.57 -4.18 1.22
C GLN A 175 11.71 -3.94 2.45
N HIS A 176 12.08 -2.91 3.20
CA HIS A 176 11.32 -2.46 4.35
C HIS A 176 10.86 -1.02 4.14
N TYR A 177 9.65 -0.74 4.60
CA TYR A 177 9.07 0.60 4.61
C TYR A 177 8.62 0.94 6.02
N ARG A 178 8.99 2.12 6.49
CA ARG A 178 8.50 2.62 7.77
C ARG A 178 6.98 2.73 7.74
N ALA A 179 6.34 2.12 8.73
CA ALA A 179 4.90 2.20 8.89
C ALA A 179 4.49 3.52 9.55
N MET A 180 3.21 3.87 9.51
CA MET A 180 2.72 5.02 10.29
C MET A 180 2.64 4.71 11.78
N LYS A 181 2.42 3.45 12.12
CA LYS A 181 2.56 2.94 13.48
C LYS A 181 4.03 2.56 13.76
N PRO A 182 4.46 2.52 15.04
CA PRO A 182 5.79 2.00 15.38
C PRO A 182 5.97 0.59 14.80
N GLY A 183 6.87 0.48 13.82
CA GLY A 183 7.14 -0.72 13.08
C GLY A 183 7.56 -0.46 11.62
N THR A 184 7.82 -1.55 10.91
CA THR A 184 8.09 -1.55 9.46
C THR A 184 7.28 -2.64 8.77
N TRP A 185 6.87 -2.33 7.54
CA TRP A 185 6.39 -3.34 6.60
C TRP A 185 7.59 -3.98 5.92
N SER A 186 7.67 -5.31 6.01
CA SER A 186 8.72 -6.09 5.36
C SER A 186 8.13 -6.92 4.24
N GLY A 187 8.82 -6.94 3.10
CA GLY A 187 8.39 -7.67 1.92
C GLY A 187 9.40 -7.58 0.79
N TYR A 188 8.91 -7.68 -0.44
CA TYR A 188 9.72 -7.54 -1.64
C TYR A 188 8.91 -6.90 -2.76
N THR A 189 9.58 -6.38 -3.78
CA THR A 189 8.92 -5.88 -4.98
C THR A 189 8.95 -6.97 -6.05
N GLN A 190 7.80 -7.22 -6.68
CA GLN A 190 7.68 -8.08 -7.85
C GLN A 190 6.94 -7.35 -8.98
N ASP A 191 7.29 -7.65 -10.22
CA ASP A 191 6.59 -7.12 -11.39
C ASP A 191 5.36 -7.97 -11.70
N VAL A 192 4.18 -7.39 -11.50
CA VAL A 192 2.90 -8.06 -11.75
C VAL A 192 2.47 -7.76 -13.18
N PRO A 193 2.17 -8.77 -14.02
CA PRO A 193 1.62 -8.51 -15.35
C PRO A 193 0.30 -7.74 -15.23
N MET A 194 0.14 -6.67 -16.00
CA MET A 194 -1.17 -6.00 -16.09
C MET A 194 -2.15 -6.94 -16.80
N GLU A 195 -3.33 -7.10 -16.23
CA GLU A 195 -4.36 -8.01 -16.75
C GLU A 195 -5.04 -7.36 -17.96
N ARG A 196 -5.52 -8.16 -18.92
CA ARG A 196 -6.13 -7.61 -20.16
C ARG A 196 -7.32 -6.70 -19.88
N GLU A 197 -8.04 -6.99 -18.80
CA GLU A 197 -9.12 -6.16 -18.27
C GLU A 197 -8.67 -4.76 -17.83
N TRP A 198 -7.38 -4.44 -17.76
CA TRP A 198 -6.89 -3.11 -17.39
C TRP A 198 -6.84 -2.14 -18.59
N GLY A 199 -7.38 -2.57 -19.73
CA GLY A 199 -7.68 -1.74 -20.88
C GLY A 199 -6.45 -1.27 -21.65
N ARG A 200 -6.56 -0.07 -22.25
CA ARG A 200 -5.50 0.50 -23.11
C ARG A 200 -4.19 0.77 -22.40
N PHE A 201 -4.18 0.78 -21.06
CA PHE A 201 -2.98 1.04 -20.29
C PHE A 201 -1.99 -0.13 -20.31
N VAL A 202 -2.45 -1.35 -20.61
CA VAL A 202 -1.59 -2.55 -20.71
C VAL A 202 -0.51 -2.39 -21.77
N SER A 203 -0.79 -1.70 -22.88
CA SER A 203 0.22 -1.44 -23.91
C SER A 203 1.23 -0.36 -23.53
N VAL A 204 0.88 0.51 -22.58
CA VAL A 204 1.75 1.58 -22.07
C VAL A 204 2.62 1.08 -20.92
N LEU A 205 2.06 0.23 -20.04
CA LEU A 205 2.73 -0.36 -18.90
C LEU A 205 2.38 -1.85 -18.84
N PRO A 206 3.14 -2.75 -19.46
CA PRO A 206 2.79 -4.18 -19.47
C PRO A 206 2.95 -4.86 -18.10
N ARG A 207 3.77 -4.27 -17.21
CA ARG A 207 4.06 -4.77 -15.87
C ARG A 207 4.01 -3.65 -14.84
N LEU A 208 3.33 -3.91 -13.73
CA LEU A 208 3.21 -2.99 -12.61
C LEU A 208 4.18 -3.42 -11.49
N PRO A 209 5.16 -2.60 -11.11
CA PRO A 209 5.99 -2.90 -9.95
C PRO A 209 5.12 -2.87 -8.70
N MET A 210 5.13 -3.96 -7.93
CA MET A 210 4.29 -4.11 -6.75
C MET A 210 5.11 -4.51 -5.54
N PHE A 211 5.08 -3.68 -4.49
CA PHE A 211 5.58 -4.09 -3.19
C PHE A 211 4.57 -5.00 -2.50
N CYS A 212 5.00 -6.21 -2.20
CA CYS A 212 4.21 -7.24 -1.56
C CYS A 212 4.61 -7.35 -0.09
N ALA A 213 3.85 -6.68 0.78
CA ALA A 213 4.08 -6.75 2.21
C ALA A 213 3.80 -8.18 2.71
N ARG A 214 4.84 -8.82 3.26
CA ARG A 214 4.81 -10.19 3.75
C ARG A 214 4.53 -10.26 5.23
N THR A 215 5.06 -9.30 5.98
CA THR A 215 4.87 -9.21 7.42
C THR A 215 4.99 -7.75 7.89
N PHE A 216 4.59 -7.54 9.13
CA PHE A 216 4.85 -6.33 9.88
C PHE A 216 5.78 -6.66 11.04
N LEU A 217 6.86 -5.90 11.19
CA LEU A 217 7.83 -6.05 12.27
C LEU A 217 7.64 -4.89 13.25
N SER A 218 7.42 -5.21 14.53
CA SER A 218 7.54 -4.22 15.60
C SER A 218 9.01 -3.94 15.89
N ASP A 219 9.27 -2.87 16.66
CA ASP A 219 10.63 -2.40 16.93
C ASP A 219 11.54 -3.46 17.57
N ASP A 220 10.98 -4.36 18.37
CA ASP A 220 11.66 -5.48 19.04
C ASP A 220 12.01 -6.65 18.10
N GLU A 221 11.34 -6.77 16.96
CA GLU A 221 11.59 -7.83 15.98
C GLU A 221 12.49 -7.38 14.82
N MET A 222 12.77 -6.07 14.73
CA MET A 222 13.62 -5.54 13.67
C MET A 222 15.09 -5.93 13.92
N ARG A 223 15.78 -6.25 12.83
CA ARG A 223 17.24 -6.27 12.85
C ARG A 223 17.76 -4.86 13.19
N PRO A 224 18.86 -4.72 13.95
CA PRO A 224 19.39 -3.42 14.33
C PRO A 224 19.62 -2.46 13.14
N THR A 225 20.07 -2.98 11.99
CA THR A 225 20.28 -2.18 10.77
C THR A 225 18.99 -1.60 10.20
N VAL A 226 17.88 -2.36 10.24
CA VAL A 226 16.56 -1.91 9.82
C VAL A 226 16.01 -0.89 10.82
N TRP A 227 16.14 -1.19 12.12
CA TRP A 227 15.71 -0.30 13.19
C TRP A 227 16.40 1.06 13.11
N MET A 228 17.73 1.08 12.97
CA MET A 228 18.51 2.30 12.79
C MET A 228 18.04 3.07 11.55
N ARG A 229 17.97 2.44 10.37
CA ARG A 229 17.51 3.16 9.17
C ARG A 229 16.06 3.68 9.28
N ALA A 230 15.21 3.04 10.07
CA ALA A 230 13.84 3.49 10.32
C ALA A 230 13.73 4.66 11.32
N TYR A 231 14.61 4.70 12.34
CA TYR A 231 14.46 5.59 13.52
C TYR A 231 15.69 6.41 13.93
N GLY A 232 16.89 6.10 13.42
CA GLY A 232 18.15 6.68 13.88
C GLY A 232 19.31 6.61 12.87
N ALA A 233 19.82 7.80 12.55
CA ALA A 233 21.00 8.12 11.72
C ALA A 233 20.76 8.24 10.21
N GLN A 234 20.62 9.50 9.76
CA GLN A 234 20.83 9.92 8.38
C GLN A 234 22.26 9.69 7.86
N ASN A 235 23.20 9.11 8.63
CA ASN A 235 24.61 8.93 8.24
C ASN A 235 25.26 7.68 8.85
N CYS A 236 24.72 6.48 8.62
CA CYS A 236 25.50 5.26 8.83
C CYS A 236 25.51 4.43 7.54
N GLN A 237 26.44 4.78 6.65
CA GLN A 237 26.98 3.81 5.70
C GLN A 237 27.72 2.76 6.54
N LEU A 238 27.29 1.50 6.43
CA LEU A 238 28.07 0.37 6.92
C LEU A 238 29.32 0.29 6.04
N LEU A 239 30.51 0.38 6.67
CA LEU A 239 31.80 0.02 6.09
C LEU A 239 31.80 -1.44 5.62
#